data_AF-A0A2N5AFZ9-F1
#
_entry.id   AF-A0A2N5AFZ9-F1
#
_cell.length_a   1.000
_cell.length_b   1.000
_cell.length_c   1.000
_cell.angle_alpha   90.00
_cell.angle_beta   90.00
_cell.angle_gamma   90.00
#
_symmetry.space_group_name_H-M   'P 1'
#
loop_
_entity.id
_entity.type
_entity.pdbx_description
1 polymer ?
#
loop_
_entity_poly.entity_id
_entity_poly.type
_entity_poly.pdbx_seq_one_letter_code
_entity_poly.pdbx_strand_id
1 'polypeptide(L)'
;MSHAVYEDILMKITSLLFAAALTAHATAASPLPPTPVLPYAGPLRPVGTVSASGASTLDDLVAALADKAHRQGAIAWRVNAASSGNRLHGSAIIYQ
;
A
#
# COMPACT_ATOMS: atom_id res chain seq x y z
N MET A 1 -38.30 -20.24 3.75
CA MET A 1 -38.22 -19.30 4.89
C MET A 1 -36.77 -19.08 5.37
N SER A 2 -35.75 -19.36 4.54
CA SER A 2 -34.35 -19.47 5.00
C SER A 2 -33.42 -18.35 4.51
N HIS A 3 -33.90 -17.43 3.66
CA HIS A 3 -33.08 -16.33 3.13
C HIS A 3 -33.12 -15.08 4.02
N ALA A 4 -34.25 -14.84 4.69
CA ALA A 4 -34.42 -13.69 5.59
C ALA A 4 -33.63 -13.84 6.92
N VAL A 5 -33.35 -15.08 7.33
CA VAL A 5 -32.64 -15.36 8.59
C VAL A 5 -31.13 -15.16 8.45
N TYR A 6 -30.56 -15.38 7.25
CA TYR A 6 -29.13 -15.19 7.00
C TYR A 6 -28.75 -13.70 7.02
N GLU A 7 -29.63 -12.85 6.48
CA GLU A 7 -29.43 -11.39 6.44
C GLU A 7 -29.45 -10.77 7.85
N ASP A 8 -30.33 -11.25 8.76
CA ASP A 8 -30.37 -10.77 10.16
C ASP A 8 -29.11 -11.15 10.95
N ILE A 9 -28.59 -12.36 10.74
CA ILE A 9 -27.36 -12.85 11.39
C ILE A 9 -26.13 -12.11 10.83
N LEU A 10 -26.07 -11.89 9.51
CA LEU A 10 -24.96 -11.19 8.84
C LEU A 10 -24.86 -9.72 9.25
N MET A 11 -25.99 -9.04 9.41
CA MET A 11 -26.05 -7.61 9.80
C MET A 11 -25.71 -7.41 11.28
N LYS A 12 -26.07 -8.37 12.16
CA LYS A 12 -25.72 -8.34 13.59
C LYS A 12 -24.23 -8.56 13.85
N ILE A 13 -23.59 -9.49 13.12
CA ILE A 13 -22.13 -9.72 13.18
C ILE A 13 -21.36 -8.50 12.65
N THR A 14 -21.84 -7.88 11.56
CA THR A 14 -21.26 -6.65 11.00
C THR A 14 -21.32 -5.48 12.00
N SER A 15 -22.40 -5.38 12.77
CA SER A 15 -22.57 -4.34 13.79
C SER A 15 -21.69 -4.58 15.02
N LEU A 16 -21.44 -5.85 15.40
CA LEU A 16 -20.62 -6.21 16.55
C LEU A 16 -19.13 -5.92 16.35
N LEU A 17 -18.65 -5.92 15.11
CA LEU A 17 -17.26 -5.56 14.76
C LEU A 17 -16.98 -4.06 14.92
N PHE A 18 -18.01 -3.20 14.98
CA PHE A 18 -17.85 -1.75 15.04
C PHE A 18 -17.68 -1.19 16.46
N ALA A 19 -17.78 -2.03 17.50
CA ALA A 19 -17.80 -1.59 18.91
C ALA A 19 -16.53 -1.96 19.71
N ALA A 20 -15.39 -2.20 19.05
CA ALA A 20 -14.13 -2.41 19.73
C ALA A 20 -13.49 -1.06 20.10
N ALA A 21 -13.82 -0.62 21.32
CA ALA A 21 -13.20 0.40 22.15
C ALA A 21 -11.85 0.98 21.66
N LEU A 22 -11.86 2.26 21.28
CA LEU A 22 -10.66 3.07 21.17
C LEU A 22 -10.16 3.43 22.58
N THR A 23 -9.42 2.51 23.21
CA THR A 23 -8.66 2.81 24.43
C THR A 23 -7.45 3.65 24.04
N ALA A 24 -7.48 4.94 24.40
CA ALA A 24 -6.34 5.84 24.26
C ALA A 24 -5.23 5.41 25.23
N HIS A 25 -4.25 4.65 24.74
CA HIS A 25 -2.99 4.46 25.45
C HIS A 25 -2.11 5.68 25.22
N ALA A 26 -2.01 6.54 26.23
CA ALA A 26 -0.98 7.58 26.26
C ALA A 26 0.37 6.92 26.53
N THR A 27 1.11 6.60 25.46
CA THR A 27 2.50 6.15 25.56
C THR A 27 3.39 7.34 25.89
N ALA A 28 4.05 7.28 27.05
CA ALA A 28 5.10 8.21 27.44
C ALA A 28 6.17 8.28 26.35
N ALA A 29 6.42 9.48 25.83
CA ALA A 29 7.45 9.76 24.85
C ALA A 29 8.83 9.55 25.50
N SER A 30 9.41 8.36 25.30
CA SER A 30 10.84 8.16 25.47
C SER A 30 11.57 8.83 24.29
N PRO A 31 12.70 9.52 24.49
CA PRO A 31 13.48 10.04 23.38
C PRO A 31 13.93 8.86 22.50
N LEU A 32 13.38 8.77 21.30
CA LEU A 32 13.86 7.82 20.30
C LEU A 32 15.31 8.19 19.95
N PRO A 33 16.22 7.20 19.83
CA PRO A 33 17.55 7.46 19.27
C PRO A 33 17.39 8.13 17.89
N PRO A 34 18.34 9.00 17.48
CA PRO A 34 18.28 9.64 16.17
C PRO A 34 18.05 8.56 15.11
N THR A 35 17.03 8.79 14.28
CA THR A 35 16.69 7.90 13.18
C THR A 35 17.96 7.58 12.39
N PRO A 36 18.20 6.31 12.01
CA PRO A 36 19.27 5.99 11.08
C PRO A 36 19.00 6.84 9.85
N VAL A 37 19.93 7.76 9.55
CA VAL A 37 19.90 8.52 8.32
C VAL A 37 19.84 7.52 7.18
N LEU A 38 18.68 7.44 6.51
CA LEU A 38 18.61 6.78 5.23
C LEU A 38 19.71 7.42 4.37
N PRO A 39 20.52 6.66 3.61
CA PRO A 39 21.64 7.19 2.83
C PRO A 39 21.27 8.24 1.78
N TYR A 40 20.02 8.71 1.73
CA TYR A 40 19.50 9.57 0.70
C TYR A 40 18.85 10.82 1.28
N ALA A 41 19.69 11.84 1.51
CA ALA A 41 19.32 13.19 1.94
C ALA A 41 19.39 14.23 0.81
N GLY A 42 19.30 13.79 -0.46
CA GLY A 42 19.14 14.66 -1.62
C GLY A 42 17.68 14.74 -2.06
N PRO A 43 17.24 15.81 -2.77
CA PRO A 43 15.95 15.80 -3.43
C PRO A 43 15.96 14.68 -4.49
N LEU A 44 15.32 13.55 -4.19
CA LEU A 44 15.07 12.46 -5.14
C LEU A 44 14.46 13.10 -6.39
N ARG A 45 15.21 13.19 -7.49
CA ARG A 45 14.69 13.80 -8.70
C ARG A 45 13.86 12.73 -9.40
N PRO A 46 12.55 12.97 -9.63
CA PRO A 46 11.78 12.05 -10.44
C PRO A 46 12.37 12.05 -11.84
N VAL A 47 12.91 10.92 -12.26
CA VAL A 47 13.58 10.78 -13.56
C VAL A 47 12.66 10.20 -14.62
N GLY A 48 11.52 9.64 -14.20
CA GLY A 48 10.50 9.14 -15.09
C GLY A 48 9.39 8.41 -14.35
N THR A 49 8.49 7.82 -15.13
CA THR A 49 7.41 6.98 -14.63
C THR A 49 7.43 5.67 -15.41
N VAL A 50 7.35 4.56 -14.70
CA VAL A 50 7.20 3.22 -15.29
C VAL A 50 5.77 2.72 -15.04
N SER A 51 5.20 2.01 -16.00
CA SER A 51 3.86 1.44 -15.88
C SER A 51 3.91 -0.08 -15.99
N ALA A 52 3.17 -0.78 -15.14
CA ALA A 52 2.99 -2.22 -15.17
C ALA A 52 1.50 -2.57 -15.25
N SER A 53 1.22 -3.67 -15.91
CA SER A 53 -0.14 -4.02 -16.35
C SER A 53 -0.27 -5.52 -16.44
N GLY A 54 -1.44 -6.05 -16.09
CA GLY A 54 -1.77 -7.46 -16.30
C GLY A 54 -1.42 -8.38 -15.12
N ALA A 55 -1.07 -7.80 -13.96
CA ALA A 55 -0.77 -8.57 -12.76
C ALA A 55 -2.06 -9.16 -12.15
N SER A 56 -1.95 -10.36 -11.58
CA SER A 56 -3.08 -11.01 -10.88
C SER A 56 -3.15 -10.62 -9.41
N THR A 57 -2.03 -10.19 -8.83
CA THR A 57 -1.90 -9.76 -7.43
C THR A 57 -1.10 -8.46 -7.32
N LEU A 58 -1.26 -7.75 -6.19
CA LEU A 58 -0.54 -6.49 -5.97
C LEU A 58 0.98 -6.71 -5.91
N ASP A 59 1.39 -7.86 -5.37
CA ASP A 59 2.80 -8.25 -5.30
C ASP A 59 3.42 -8.40 -6.69
N ASP A 60 2.73 -9.09 -7.60
CA ASP A 60 3.20 -9.29 -8.98
C ASP A 60 3.26 -7.96 -9.76
N LEU A 61 2.29 -7.06 -9.51
CA LEU A 61 2.30 -5.70 -10.04
C LEU A 61 3.54 -4.92 -9.54
N VAL A 62 3.78 -5.01 -8.23
CA VAL A 62 4.90 -4.33 -7.57
C VAL A 62 6.24 -4.89 -8.06
N ALA A 63 6.37 -6.21 -8.19
CA ALA A 63 7.55 -6.85 -8.76
C ALA A 63 7.81 -6.40 -10.20
N ALA A 64 6.76 -6.31 -11.03
CA ALA A 64 6.87 -5.82 -12.40
C ALA A 64 7.25 -4.33 -12.48
N LEU A 65 6.76 -3.50 -11.55
CA LEU A 65 7.16 -2.09 -11.43
C LEU A 65 8.62 -1.96 -10.96
N ALA A 66 9.02 -2.77 -9.99
CA ALA A 66 10.37 -2.77 -9.44
C ALA A 66 11.40 -3.24 -10.47
N ASP A 67 11.13 -4.32 -11.22
CA ASP A 67 11.98 -4.80 -12.30
C ASP A 67 12.16 -3.72 -13.38
N LYS A 68 11.07 -3.06 -13.80
CA LYS A 68 11.14 -1.94 -14.75
C LYS A 68 11.93 -0.75 -14.19
N ALA A 69 11.69 -0.38 -12.93
CA ALA A 69 12.43 0.70 -12.28
C ALA A 69 13.93 0.42 -12.19
N HIS A 70 14.29 -0.82 -11.85
CA HIS A 70 15.68 -1.26 -11.78
C HIS A 70 16.36 -1.24 -13.16
N ARG A 71 15.68 -1.70 -14.21
CA ARG A 71 16.18 -1.61 -15.60
C ARG A 71 16.38 -0.17 -16.07
N GLN A 72 15.62 0.78 -15.52
CA GLN A 72 15.79 2.21 -15.79
C GLN A 72 16.90 2.84 -14.94
N GLY A 73 17.60 2.07 -14.09
CA GLY A 73 18.66 2.59 -13.23
C GLY A 73 18.12 3.49 -12.10
N ALA A 74 16.89 3.26 -11.67
CA ALA A 74 16.31 3.96 -10.54
C ALA A 74 16.88 3.44 -9.22
N ILE A 75 17.28 4.35 -8.33
CA ILE A 75 17.74 4.02 -6.98
C ILE A 75 16.57 3.91 -5.99
N ALA A 76 15.44 4.50 -6.33
CA ALA A 76 14.20 4.42 -5.58
C ALA A 76 13.01 4.53 -6.53
N TRP A 77 11.88 3.96 -6.13
CA TRP A 77 10.64 4.03 -6.89
C TRP A 77 9.45 4.09 -5.93
N ARG A 78 8.36 4.70 -6.36
CA ARG A 78 7.11 4.78 -5.59
C ARG A 78 5.92 4.54 -6.51
N VAL A 79 5.02 3.67 -6.09
CA VAL A 79 3.73 3.50 -6.78
C VAL A 79 2.95 4.81 -6.70
N ASN A 80 2.58 5.36 -7.85
CA ASN A 80 1.78 6.57 -7.98
C ASN A 80 0.29 6.25 -8.04
N ALA A 81 -0.06 5.23 -8.83
CA ALA A 81 -1.43 4.77 -8.95
C ALA A 81 -1.46 3.26 -9.17
N ALA A 82 -2.39 2.57 -8.52
CA ALA A 82 -2.73 1.20 -8.80
C ALA A 82 -4.26 1.11 -8.94
N SER A 83 -4.72 0.48 -10.01
CA SER A 83 -6.13 0.31 -10.33
C SER A 83 -6.45 -1.15 -10.57
N SER A 84 -7.61 -1.58 -10.08
CA SER A 84 -8.11 -2.95 -10.16
C SER A 84 -9.44 -2.94 -10.91
N GLY A 85 -9.48 -3.62 -12.05
CA GLY A 85 -10.70 -3.87 -12.81
C GLY A 85 -10.86 -5.36 -13.08
N ASN A 86 -10.21 -5.85 -14.13
CA ASN A 86 -10.18 -7.28 -14.49
C ASN A 86 -8.77 -7.91 -14.32
N ARG A 87 -7.74 -7.07 -14.28
CA ARG A 87 -6.34 -7.35 -13.89
C ARG A 87 -5.83 -6.10 -13.17
N LEU A 88 -4.72 -6.24 -12.45
CA LEU A 88 -4.08 -5.12 -11.78
C LEU A 88 -3.18 -4.36 -12.74
N HIS A 89 -3.30 -3.04 -12.67
CA HIS A 89 -2.53 -2.09 -13.45
C HIS A 89 -2.05 -0.97 -12.55
N GLY A 90 -0.85 -0.48 -12.77
CA GLY A 90 -0.30 0.60 -11.97
C GLY A 90 0.86 1.32 -12.63
N SER A 91 1.15 2.49 -12.08
CA SER A 91 2.29 3.32 -12.46
C SER A 91 3.15 3.58 -11.23
N ALA A 92 4.46 3.61 -11.40
CA ALA A 92 5.42 3.99 -10.38
C ALA A 92 6.33 5.10 -10.90
N ILE A 93 6.51 6.12 -10.08
CA ILE A 93 7.51 7.17 -10.31
C ILE A 93 8.86 6.62 -9.87
N ILE A 94 9.87 6.81 -10.70
CA ILE A 94 11.23 6.37 -10.45
C ILE A 94 12.13 7.57 -10.15
N TYR A 95 13.11 7.35 -9.28
CA TYR A 95 14.01 8.38 -8.78
C TYR A 95 15.47 7.95 -8.93
N GLN A 96 16.33 8.94 -9.16
CA GLN A 96 17.80 8.86 -9.18
C GLN A 96 18.37 9.93 -8.25
#